data_AF-A0A8J6T7U4-F1
#
_entry.id   AF-A0A8J6T7U4-F1
#
_cell.length_a   1.000
_cell.length_b   1.000
_cell.length_c   1.000
_cell.angle_alpha   90.00
_cell.angle_beta   90.00
_cell.angle_gamma   90.00
#
_symmetry.space_group_name_H-M   'P 1'
#
loop_
_entity.id
_entity.type
_entity.pdbx_description
1 polymer ?
#
loop_
_entity_poly.entity_id
_entity_poly.type
_entity_poly.pdbx_seq_one_letter_code
_entity_poly.pdbx_strand_id
1 'polypeptide(L)'
;MRSEAQQEILGQLREVYDGQYSKAFGTGKKIDWAGHVGLLGAVTPVYDKHYSVIGTLGDRFLLYRTGSVNGRKTGMQAQKIVGREDQMRGEIRDAVHKFLDQFNDLSGRQFKTNEDVNSLIVDLASFVALARLPVERDYRNQTVLYQPLPEGTPRLVKQLMQLGMGLALVLGETGFDIEIYETIKKVGRDLLPSQRLKILQYLWEEGVITTTWHKTKEVADGVNMPTTTVKLILEDLMIVELLDRNIEDEDKERSPYMWKLSNTAFDLMKSSEVFKVSENVPF
;
A
#
# COMPACT_ATOMS: atom_id res chain seq x y z
N MET A 1 7.05 -0.91 -24.28
CA MET A 1 8.08 -1.87 -23.80
C MET A 1 7.45 -3.25 -23.78
N ARG A 2 8.14 -4.32 -24.20
CA ARG A 2 7.59 -5.68 -24.18
C ARG A 2 7.49 -6.19 -22.73
N SER A 3 6.48 -7.00 -22.42
CA SER A 3 6.21 -7.51 -21.06
C SER A 3 7.40 -8.26 -20.46
N GLU A 4 8.12 -9.05 -21.27
CA GLU A 4 9.32 -9.78 -20.85
C GLU A 4 10.43 -8.88 -20.32
N ALA A 5 10.70 -7.76 -21.00
CA ALA A 5 11.73 -6.82 -20.56
C ALA A 5 11.33 -6.14 -19.23
N GLN A 6 10.03 -5.93 -18.98
CA GLN A 6 9.56 -5.36 -17.73
C GLN A 6 9.75 -6.34 -16.57
N GLN A 7 9.43 -7.62 -16.80
CA GLN A 7 9.67 -8.68 -15.84
C GLN A 7 11.16 -8.87 -15.54
N GLU A 8 12.02 -8.78 -16.55
CA GLU A 8 13.48 -8.85 -16.36
C GLU A 8 13.97 -7.71 -15.47
N ILE A 9 13.59 -6.46 -15.75
CA ILE A 9 13.98 -5.30 -14.92
C ILE A 9 13.46 -5.45 -13.49
N LEU A 10 12.21 -5.86 -13.30
CA LEU A 10 11.65 -6.11 -11.96
C LEU A 10 12.34 -7.28 -11.24
N GLY A 11 12.83 -8.29 -11.96
CA GLY A 11 13.70 -9.33 -11.43
C GLY A 11 15.02 -8.77 -10.90
N GLN A 12 15.71 -7.96 -11.71
CA GLN A 12 16.98 -7.35 -11.33
C GLN A 12 16.83 -6.43 -10.11
N LEU A 13 15.76 -5.63 -10.05
CA LEU A 13 15.49 -4.76 -8.90
C LEU A 13 15.20 -5.56 -7.61
N ARG A 14 14.65 -6.77 -7.71
CA ARG A 14 14.44 -7.65 -6.55
C ARG A 14 15.75 -8.18 -5.99
N GLU A 15 16.63 -8.66 -6.86
CA GLU A 15 17.99 -9.08 -6.48
C GLU A 15 18.75 -7.93 -5.81
N VAL A 16 18.71 -6.74 -6.41
CA VAL A 16 19.33 -5.53 -5.85
C VAL A 16 18.75 -5.17 -4.47
N TYR A 17 17.42 -5.31 -4.28
CA TYR A 17 16.78 -5.07 -2.99
C TYR A 17 17.23 -6.08 -1.92
N ASP A 18 17.41 -7.34 -2.30
CA ASP A 18 17.89 -8.40 -1.41
C ASP A 18 19.42 -8.28 -1.13
N GLY A 19 20.08 -7.30 -1.75
CA GLY A 19 21.43 -6.84 -1.44
C GLY A 19 22.54 -7.45 -2.29
N GLN A 20 22.19 -8.27 -3.28
CA GLN A 20 23.14 -8.94 -4.17
C GLN A 20 22.56 -9.07 -5.58
N TYR A 21 23.36 -8.81 -6.59
CA TYR A 21 22.98 -8.95 -7.98
C TYR A 21 24.08 -9.66 -8.77
N SER A 22 23.71 -10.64 -9.60
CA SER A 22 24.67 -11.40 -10.39
C SER A 22 24.14 -11.64 -11.80
N LYS A 23 24.88 -11.17 -12.82
CA LYS A 23 24.55 -11.43 -14.23
C LYS A 23 25.74 -12.02 -14.98
N ALA A 24 25.53 -13.20 -15.53
CA ALA A 24 26.45 -13.83 -16.47
C ALA A 24 26.06 -13.46 -17.91
N PHE A 25 27.04 -13.08 -18.72
CA PHE A 25 26.86 -12.82 -20.14
C PHE A 25 27.42 -13.99 -20.95
N GLY A 26 26.84 -14.27 -22.12
CA GLY A 26 27.30 -15.32 -23.05
C GLY A 26 28.72 -15.13 -23.60
N THR A 27 29.39 -14.03 -23.23
CA THR A 27 30.79 -13.72 -23.51
C THR A 27 31.76 -14.21 -22.42
N GLY A 28 31.27 -14.91 -21.38
CA GLY A 28 32.07 -15.39 -20.26
C GLY A 28 32.37 -14.34 -19.18
N LYS A 29 31.86 -13.11 -19.35
CA LYS A 29 31.94 -12.06 -18.32
C LYS A 29 30.79 -12.21 -17.32
N LYS A 30 31.13 -12.06 -16.04
CA LYS A 30 30.17 -12.04 -14.92
C LYS A 30 30.26 -10.69 -14.23
N ILE A 31 29.10 -10.08 -13.96
CA ILE A 31 29.00 -8.88 -13.12
C ILE A 31 28.38 -9.33 -11.81
N ASP A 32 29.10 -9.11 -10.72
CA ASP A 32 28.63 -9.33 -9.36
C ASP A 32 28.59 -7.99 -8.63
N TRP A 33 27.48 -7.70 -7.97
CA TRP A 33 27.28 -6.50 -7.16
C TRP A 33 26.71 -6.90 -5.80
N ALA A 34 27.18 -6.24 -4.74
CA ALA A 34 26.63 -6.35 -3.40
C ALA A 34 26.59 -4.98 -2.74
N GLY A 35 25.49 -4.66 -2.06
CA GLY A 35 25.30 -3.36 -1.43
C GLY A 35 23.83 -3.05 -1.14
N HIS A 36 23.54 -1.78 -0.90
CA HIS A 36 22.17 -1.29 -0.69
C HIS A 36 21.87 -0.18 -1.69
N VAL A 37 20.70 -0.25 -2.33
CA VAL A 37 20.18 0.80 -3.21
C VAL A 37 18.75 1.09 -2.83
N GLY A 38 18.47 2.37 -2.53
CA GLY A 38 17.11 2.87 -2.40
C GLY A 38 16.60 3.40 -3.74
N LEU A 39 15.35 3.11 -4.07
CA LEU A 39 14.66 3.67 -5.23
C LEU A 39 13.43 4.44 -4.77
N LEU A 40 13.38 5.73 -5.11
CA LEU A 40 12.18 6.55 -4.95
C LEU A 40 11.65 6.94 -6.33
N GLY A 41 10.43 6.52 -6.63
CA GLY A 41 9.75 6.81 -7.90
C GLY A 41 8.50 7.65 -7.67
N ALA A 42 8.33 8.70 -8.47
CA ALA A 42 7.07 9.43 -8.57
C ALA A 42 6.26 8.87 -9.75
N VAL A 43 5.11 8.27 -9.46
CA VAL A 43 4.23 7.65 -10.46
C VAL A 43 2.83 8.26 -10.39
N THR A 44 2.11 8.19 -11.51
CA THR A 44 0.70 8.61 -11.56
C THR A 44 -0.20 7.49 -11.01
N PRO A 45 -1.49 7.78 -10.75
CA PRO A 45 -2.47 6.76 -10.37
C PRO A 45 -2.62 5.58 -11.35
N VAL A 46 -2.02 5.68 -12.55
CA VAL A 46 -1.88 4.55 -13.50
C VAL A 46 -1.16 3.36 -12.86
N TYR A 47 -0.43 3.55 -11.76
CA TYR A 47 0.10 2.47 -10.93
C TYR A 47 -0.97 1.40 -10.61
N ASP A 48 -2.19 1.81 -10.25
CA ASP A 48 -3.28 0.87 -9.89
C ASP A 48 -3.66 -0.07 -11.04
N LYS A 49 -3.45 0.33 -12.30
CA LYS A 49 -3.69 -0.50 -13.48
C LYS A 49 -2.69 -1.65 -13.60
N HIS A 50 -1.45 -1.42 -13.16
CA HIS A 50 -0.36 -2.39 -13.23
C HIS A 50 -0.13 -3.11 -11.91
N TYR A 51 -0.90 -2.76 -10.88
CA TYR A 51 -0.74 -3.30 -9.53
C TYR A 51 -0.78 -4.82 -9.49
N SER A 52 -1.65 -5.49 -10.27
CA SER A 52 -1.69 -6.95 -10.33
C SER A 52 -0.37 -7.55 -10.83
N VAL A 53 0.21 -6.99 -11.90
CA VAL A 53 1.48 -7.47 -12.46
C VAL A 53 2.64 -7.26 -11.50
N ILE A 54 2.65 -6.13 -10.79
CA ILE A 54 3.70 -5.82 -9.81
C ILE A 54 3.53 -6.71 -8.55
N GLY A 55 2.28 -6.91 -8.12
CA GLY A 55 1.89 -7.77 -7.00
C GLY A 55 2.27 -9.23 -7.19
N THR A 56 1.97 -9.83 -8.35
CA THR A 56 2.34 -11.22 -8.69
C THR A 56 3.85 -11.45 -8.68
N LEU A 57 4.67 -10.41 -8.87
CA LEU A 57 6.13 -10.51 -8.83
C LEU A 57 6.72 -10.38 -7.42
N GLY A 58 5.86 -10.26 -6.40
CA GLY A 58 6.26 -10.08 -5.02
C GLY A 58 6.59 -8.62 -4.74
N ASP A 59 5.53 -7.82 -4.59
CA ASP A 59 5.57 -6.38 -4.27
C ASP A 59 6.54 -6.08 -3.11
N ARG A 60 7.66 -5.42 -3.45
CA ARG A 60 8.65 -4.86 -2.51
C ARG A 60 8.58 -3.34 -2.42
N PHE A 61 7.65 -2.70 -3.13
CA PHE A 61 7.48 -1.26 -3.10
C PHE A 61 6.53 -0.84 -1.98
N LEU A 62 6.89 0.26 -1.31
CA LEU A 62 5.93 1.03 -0.52
C LEU A 62 5.34 2.13 -1.41
N LEU A 63 4.07 2.46 -1.18
CA LEU A 63 3.37 3.51 -1.91
C LEU A 63 2.92 4.59 -0.92
N TYR A 64 3.15 5.85 -1.30
CA TYR A 64 2.58 7.00 -0.62
C TYR A 64 1.85 7.85 -1.67
N ARG A 65 0.52 7.94 -1.56
CA ARG A 65 -0.32 8.73 -2.44
C ARG A 65 -0.43 10.14 -1.89
N THR A 66 0.02 11.13 -2.64
CA THR A 66 -0.22 12.52 -2.26
C THR A 66 -1.70 12.82 -2.45
N GLY A 67 -2.34 13.38 -1.41
CA GLY A 67 -3.75 13.75 -1.48
C GLY A 67 -4.02 14.77 -2.58
N SER A 68 -5.29 14.94 -2.96
CA SER A 68 -5.66 15.94 -3.95
C SER A 68 -5.32 17.35 -3.45
N VAL A 69 -4.23 17.91 -3.94
CA VAL A 69 -3.86 19.30 -3.65
C VAL A 69 -4.85 20.20 -4.37
N ASN A 70 -5.35 21.24 -3.69
CA ASN A 70 -6.20 22.25 -4.32
C ASN A 70 -5.45 22.85 -5.53
N GLY A 71 -5.86 22.48 -6.74
CA GLY A 71 -5.14 22.81 -7.97
C GLY A 71 -4.92 24.31 -8.16
N ARG A 72 -5.81 25.15 -7.61
CA ARG A 72 -5.65 26.60 -7.60
C ARG A 72 -4.50 27.04 -6.70
N LYS A 73 -4.39 26.50 -5.48
CA LYS A 73 -3.29 26.82 -4.55
C LYS A 73 -1.94 26.40 -5.15
N THR A 74 -1.86 25.19 -5.70
CA THR A 74 -0.64 24.69 -6.36
C THR A 74 -0.28 25.55 -7.56
N GLY A 75 -1.26 25.90 -8.40
CA GLY A 75 -1.04 26.77 -9.56
C GLY A 75 -0.56 28.17 -9.17
N MET A 76 -1.14 28.77 -8.12
CA MET A 76 -0.69 30.07 -7.60
C MET A 76 0.71 30.01 -7.01
N GLN A 77 1.09 28.89 -6.38
CA GLN A 77 2.44 28.72 -5.85
C GLN A 77 3.46 28.51 -6.97
N ALA A 78 3.12 27.70 -7.99
CA ALA A 78 3.94 27.54 -9.18
C ALA A 78 4.16 28.88 -9.90
N GLN A 79 3.12 29.71 -10.02
CA GLN A 79 3.21 31.05 -10.62
C GLN A 79 4.24 31.94 -9.91
N LYS A 80 4.32 31.88 -8.56
CA LYS A 80 5.27 32.67 -7.77
C LYS A 80 6.73 32.21 -7.93
N ILE A 81 6.93 30.98 -8.39
CA ILE A 81 8.24 30.33 -8.53
C ILE A 81 8.86 30.57 -9.92
N VAL A 82 8.06 30.96 -10.92
CA VAL A 82 8.51 31.20 -12.30
C VAL A 82 9.71 32.16 -12.33
N GLY A 83 10.81 31.71 -12.93
CA GLY A 83 12.05 32.48 -13.07
C GLY A 83 12.97 32.42 -11.84
N ARG A 84 12.62 31.65 -10.81
CA ARG A 84 13.46 31.39 -9.62
C ARG A 84 13.79 29.91 -9.45
N GLU A 85 13.51 29.06 -10.46
CA GLU A 85 13.66 27.61 -10.34
C GLU A 85 15.09 27.19 -9.98
N ASP A 86 16.10 27.76 -10.63
CA ASP A 86 17.49 27.37 -10.42
C ASP A 86 18.01 27.78 -9.04
N GLN A 87 17.66 29.00 -8.59
CA GLN A 87 17.99 29.46 -7.24
C GLN A 87 17.33 28.55 -6.19
N MET A 88 16.03 28.28 -6.33
CA MET A 88 15.30 27.41 -5.40
C MET A 88 15.85 25.98 -5.40
N ARG A 89 16.23 25.44 -6.56
CA ARG A 89 16.90 24.13 -6.65
C ARG A 89 18.21 24.12 -5.88
N GLY A 90 19.02 25.19 -5.98
CA GLY A 90 20.25 25.34 -5.21
C GLY A 90 19.99 25.36 -3.71
N GLU A 91 19.05 26.20 -3.25
CA GLU A 91 18.68 26.33 -1.84
C GLU A 91 18.16 25.00 -1.26
N ILE A 92 17.27 24.31 -1.99
CA ILE A 92 16.75 22.99 -1.56
C ILE A 92 17.88 21.97 -1.49
N ARG A 93 18.75 21.91 -2.50
CA ARG A 93 19.89 20.97 -2.51
C ARG A 93 20.78 21.19 -1.31
N ASP A 94 21.15 22.43 -1.02
CA ASP A 94 22.07 22.76 0.06
C ASP A 94 21.41 22.50 1.43
N ALA A 95 20.10 22.77 1.57
CA ALA A 95 19.34 22.45 2.78
C ALA A 95 19.23 20.94 3.01
N VAL A 96 18.89 20.16 1.99
CA VAL A 96 18.80 18.70 2.06
C VAL A 96 20.17 18.08 2.34
N HIS A 97 21.24 18.60 1.73
CA HIS A 97 22.61 18.10 1.98
C HIS A 97 22.99 18.27 3.45
N LYS A 98 22.84 19.47 4.01
CA LYS A 98 23.10 19.75 5.43
C LYS A 98 22.23 18.90 6.36
N PHE A 99 20.97 18.67 5.98
CA PHE A 99 20.07 17.80 6.73
C PHE A 99 20.54 16.35 6.71
N LEU A 100 21.04 15.83 5.59
CA LEU A 100 21.55 14.46 5.51
C LEU A 100 22.88 14.28 6.24
N ASP A 101 23.73 15.30 6.29
CA ASP A 101 25.03 15.24 6.97
C ASP A 101 24.91 14.86 8.45
N GLN A 102 23.79 15.17 9.10
CA GLN A 102 23.54 14.80 10.50
C GLN A 102 23.37 13.28 10.72
N PHE A 103 23.25 12.49 9.66
CA PHE A 103 23.09 11.04 9.69
C PHE A 103 24.33 10.29 9.20
N ASN A 104 25.45 10.97 8.98
CA ASN A 104 26.71 10.34 8.56
C ASN A 104 27.27 9.37 9.63
N ASP A 105 26.95 9.61 10.91
CA ASP A 105 27.25 8.69 12.00
C ASP A 105 25.99 8.41 12.84
N LEU A 106 25.56 7.15 12.83
CA LEU A 106 24.41 6.66 13.58
C LEU A 106 24.81 5.68 14.68
N SER A 107 26.12 5.45 14.90
CA SER A 107 26.64 4.37 15.75
C SER A 107 26.22 4.44 17.22
N GLY A 108 25.80 5.62 17.71
CA GLY A 108 25.29 5.82 19.06
C GLY A 108 23.76 5.89 19.19
N ARG A 109 22.99 5.81 18.09
CA ARG A 109 21.53 5.91 18.17
C ARG A 109 20.89 4.58 18.50
N GLN A 110 20.13 4.55 19.59
CA GLN A 110 19.30 3.42 19.97
C GLN A 110 17.84 3.83 19.90
N PHE A 111 17.03 3.04 19.19
CA PHE A 111 15.58 3.21 19.17
C PHE A 111 14.99 2.38 20.31
N LYS A 112 14.17 3.03 21.14
CA LYS A 112 13.35 2.35 22.13
C LYS A 112 12.25 1.58 21.42
N THR A 113 12.12 0.32 21.81
CA THR A 113 11.03 -0.54 21.36
C THR A 113 9.75 -0.18 22.12
N ASN A 114 8.63 -0.12 21.40
CA ASN A 114 7.31 0.02 21.96
C ASN A 114 6.46 -1.15 21.46
N GLU A 115 6.20 -2.12 22.33
CA GLU A 115 5.52 -3.35 21.92
C GLU A 115 4.07 -3.13 21.49
N ASP A 116 3.39 -2.13 22.06
CA ASP A 116 2.04 -1.77 21.64
C ASP A 116 2.06 -1.29 20.19
N VAL A 117 2.95 -0.36 19.84
CA VAL A 117 3.09 0.14 18.46
C VAL A 117 3.59 -0.96 17.50
N ASN A 118 4.48 -1.85 17.97
CA ASN A 118 4.89 -3.00 17.17
C ASN A 118 3.70 -3.89 16.81
N SER A 119 2.82 -4.16 17.78
CA SER A 119 1.61 -4.96 17.53
C SER A 119 0.69 -4.28 16.51
N LEU A 120 0.50 -2.96 16.60
CA LEU A 120 -0.26 -2.18 15.63
C LEU A 120 0.32 -2.27 14.21
N ILE A 121 1.65 -2.28 14.07
CA ILE A 121 2.33 -2.43 12.77
C ILE A 121 2.17 -3.85 12.22
N VAL A 122 2.26 -4.88 13.07
CA VAL A 122 2.08 -6.28 12.67
C VAL A 122 0.66 -6.52 12.16
N ASP A 123 -0.34 -6.02 12.87
CA ASP A 123 -1.74 -6.19 12.49
C ASP A 123 -2.06 -5.39 11.21
N LEU A 124 -1.54 -4.16 11.10
CA LEU A 124 -1.64 -3.37 9.87
C LEU A 124 -1.03 -4.10 8.68
N ALA A 125 0.19 -4.63 8.83
CA ALA A 125 0.85 -5.37 7.75
C ALA A 125 0.08 -6.63 7.37
N SER A 126 -0.50 -7.33 8.33
CA SER A 126 -1.31 -8.53 8.11
C SER A 126 -2.59 -8.22 7.34
N PHE A 127 -3.29 -7.15 7.74
CA PHE A 127 -4.44 -6.63 7.00
C PHE A 127 -4.07 -6.23 5.56
N VAL A 128 -3.03 -5.42 5.41
CA VAL A 128 -2.60 -4.90 4.11
C VAL A 128 -2.18 -6.02 3.17
N ALA A 129 -1.48 -7.05 3.68
CA ALA A 129 -1.06 -8.20 2.89
C ALA A 129 -2.24 -8.92 2.24
N LEU A 130 -3.35 -9.09 2.97
CA LEU A 130 -4.59 -9.65 2.42
C LEU A 130 -5.31 -8.67 1.49
N ALA A 131 -5.49 -7.41 1.94
CA ALA A 131 -6.31 -6.43 1.23
C ALA A 131 -5.73 -6.03 -0.13
N ARG A 132 -4.41 -6.07 -0.27
CA ARG A 132 -3.74 -5.78 -1.53
C ARG A 132 -3.62 -7.00 -2.44
N LEU A 133 -3.78 -8.23 -1.96
CA LEU A 133 -3.53 -9.45 -2.74
C LEU A 133 -4.34 -9.47 -4.06
N PRO A 134 -3.68 -9.48 -5.24
CA PRO A 134 -4.40 -9.52 -6.51
C PRO A 134 -5.12 -10.86 -6.70
N VAL A 135 -6.31 -10.81 -7.30
CA VAL A 135 -7.06 -11.99 -7.75
C VAL A 135 -6.98 -12.02 -9.27
N GLU A 136 -6.27 -12.98 -9.83
CA GLU A 136 -6.15 -13.11 -11.28
C GLU A 136 -7.41 -13.73 -11.87
N ARG A 137 -7.95 -13.07 -12.90
CA ARG A 137 -9.16 -13.46 -13.60
C ARG A 137 -8.93 -13.54 -15.10
N ASP A 138 -9.62 -14.47 -15.75
CA ASP A 138 -9.67 -14.53 -17.20
C ASP A 138 -10.33 -13.27 -17.77
N TYR A 139 -9.70 -12.68 -18.79
CA TYR A 139 -10.15 -11.41 -19.33
C TYR A 139 -11.51 -11.49 -20.05
N ARG A 140 -11.90 -12.67 -20.57
CA ARG A 140 -13.14 -12.83 -21.36
C ARG A 140 -14.33 -13.08 -20.46
N ASN A 141 -14.21 -14.02 -19.52
CA ASN A 141 -15.33 -14.48 -18.71
C ASN A 141 -15.22 -14.10 -17.23
N GLN A 142 -14.14 -13.42 -16.82
CA GLN A 142 -13.89 -12.97 -15.44
C GLN A 142 -13.81 -14.12 -14.41
N THR A 143 -13.60 -15.35 -14.88
CA THR A 143 -13.42 -16.51 -14.01
C THR A 143 -12.08 -16.42 -13.29
N VAL A 144 -12.09 -16.71 -12.00
CA VAL A 144 -10.89 -16.72 -11.15
C VAL A 144 -9.97 -17.85 -11.62
N LEU A 145 -8.72 -17.52 -11.91
CA LEU A 145 -7.77 -18.48 -12.48
C LEU A 145 -7.16 -19.42 -11.42
N TYR A 146 -6.90 -18.90 -10.23
CA TYR A 146 -6.38 -19.65 -9.09
C TYR A 146 -6.72 -18.96 -7.77
N GLN A 147 -6.64 -19.72 -6.66
CA GLN A 147 -6.78 -19.18 -5.31
C GLN A 147 -5.47 -18.48 -4.89
N PRO A 148 -5.46 -17.16 -4.69
CA PRO A 148 -4.24 -16.45 -4.32
C PRO A 148 -3.88 -16.71 -2.85
N LEU A 149 -2.59 -16.68 -2.54
CA LEU A 149 -2.07 -16.79 -1.17
C LEU A 149 -1.33 -15.50 -0.80
N PRO A 150 -1.54 -14.95 0.41
CA PRO A 150 -0.84 -13.75 0.84
C PRO A 150 0.64 -14.04 1.04
N GLU A 151 1.47 -13.52 0.14
CA GLU A 151 2.93 -13.58 0.29
C GLU A 151 3.47 -12.33 1.00
N GLY A 152 4.34 -12.54 1.98
CA GLY A 152 5.22 -11.49 2.46
C GLY A 152 4.70 -10.62 3.60
N THR A 153 3.77 -11.08 4.44
CA THR A 153 3.44 -10.39 5.70
C THR A 153 4.69 -10.08 6.54
N PRO A 154 5.62 -11.03 6.79
CA PRO A 154 6.85 -10.73 7.53
C PRO A 154 7.74 -9.69 6.84
N ARG A 155 7.71 -9.65 5.50
CA ARG A 155 8.45 -8.65 4.71
C ARG A 155 7.82 -7.27 4.87
N LEU A 156 6.50 -7.17 4.76
CA LEU A 156 5.80 -5.91 4.91
C LEU A 156 5.98 -5.35 6.32
N VAL A 157 5.93 -6.19 7.36
CA VAL A 157 6.28 -5.80 8.74
C VAL A 157 7.67 -5.18 8.79
N LYS A 158 8.69 -5.85 8.25
CA LYS A 158 10.06 -5.33 8.20
C LYS A 158 10.13 -3.99 7.46
N GLN A 159 9.43 -3.85 6.35
CA GLN A 159 9.41 -2.61 5.56
C GLN A 159 8.76 -1.44 6.31
N LEU A 160 7.60 -1.67 6.94
CA LEU A 160 6.90 -0.65 7.73
C LEU A 160 7.69 -0.26 8.99
N MET A 161 8.32 -1.23 9.65
CA MET A 161 9.25 -0.98 10.75
C MET A 161 10.45 -0.14 10.29
N GLN A 162 11.14 -0.52 9.20
CA GLN A 162 12.27 0.24 8.68
C GLN A 162 11.87 1.67 8.30
N LEU A 163 10.68 1.85 7.71
CA LEU A 163 10.14 3.18 7.43
C LEU A 163 9.93 3.98 8.72
N GLY A 164 9.32 3.38 9.74
CA GLY A 164 9.13 4.01 11.04
C GLY A 164 10.44 4.39 11.73
N MET A 165 11.48 3.54 11.63
CA MET A 165 12.82 3.87 12.14
C MET A 165 13.39 5.09 11.42
N GLY A 166 13.21 5.16 10.09
CA GLY A 166 13.61 6.30 9.28
C GLY A 166 12.85 7.58 9.65
N LEU A 167 11.54 7.49 9.91
CA LEU A 167 10.74 8.63 10.37
C LEU A 167 11.16 9.10 11.75
N ALA A 168 11.33 8.19 12.72
CA ALA A 168 11.85 8.52 14.04
C ALA A 168 13.21 9.23 13.93
N LEU A 169 14.10 8.71 13.08
CA LEU A 169 15.42 9.30 12.85
C LEU A 169 15.35 10.74 12.33
N VAL A 170 14.48 10.98 11.34
CA VAL A 170 14.25 12.27 10.68
C VAL A 170 13.63 13.29 11.63
N LEU A 171 12.70 12.84 12.49
CA LEU A 171 12.03 13.69 13.48
C LEU A 171 12.88 13.93 14.74
N GLY A 172 13.99 13.21 14.90
CA GLY A 172 14.83 13.30 16.10
C GLY A 172 14.27 12.52 17.29
N GLU A 173 13.31 11.64 17.05
CA GLU A 173 12.67 10.83 18.07
C GLU A 173 13.52 9.61 18.44
N THR A 174 13.39 9.18 19.70
CA THR A 174 14.17 8.06 20.26
C THR A 174 13.40 6.75 20.29
N GLY A 175 12.21 6.69 19.69
CA GLY A 175 11.37 5.49 19.68
C GLY A 175 10.19 5.61 18.72
N PHE A 176 9.37 4.57 18.71
CA PHE A 176 8.13 4.51 17.94
C PHE A 176 6.98 4.96 18.82
N ASP A 177 6.49 6.16 18.57
CA ASP A 177 5.28 6.67 19.17
C ASP A 177 4.08 6.51 18.24
N ILE A 178 2.92 6.92 18.74
CA ILE A 178 1.68 6.87 17.98
C ILE A 178 1.70 7.83 16.79
N GLU A 179 2.44 8.93 16.86
CA GLU A 179 2.52 9.92 15.78
C GLU A 179 3.24 9.37 14.55
N ILE A 180 4.33 8.64 14.75
CA ILE A 180 5.01 7.88 13.69
C ILE A 180 4.06 6.81 13.14
N TYR A 181 3.35 6.10 14.02
CA TYR A 181 2.39 5.08 13.60
C TYR A 181 1.30 5.65 12.68
N GLU A 182 0.79 6.85 12.94
CA GLU A 182 -0.22 7.49 12.06
C GLU A 182 0.28 7.64 10.62
N THR A 183 1.55 7.99 10.43
CA THR A 183 2.17 8.06 9.10
C THR A 183 2.31 6.68 8.46
N ILE A 184 2.72 5.67 9.24
CA ILE A 184 2.83 4.28 8.78
C ILE A 184 1.46 3.72 8.39
N LYS A 185 0.42 4.01 9.19
CA LYS A 185 -0.97 3.62 8.94
C LYS A 185 -1.46 4.17 7.61
N LYS A 186 -1.20 5.44 7.34
CA LYS A 186 -1.50 6.07 6.05
C LYS A 186 -0.78 5.37 4.90
N VAL A 187 0.52 5.09 5.04
CA VAL A 187 1.27 4.30 4.04
C VAL A 187 0.63 2.92 3.85
N GLY A 188 0.23 2.25 4.93
CA GLY A 188 -0.50 0.99 4.88
C GLY A 188 -1.76 1.06 4.02
N ARG A 189 -2.62 2.08 4.22
CA ARG A 189 -3.82 2.32 3.40
C ARG A 189 -3.47 2.52 1.93
N ASP A 190 -2.43 3.31 1.65
CA ASP A 190 -2.03 3.66 0.29
C ASP A 190 -1.56 2.45 -0.53
N LEU A 191 -1.05 1.40 0.14
CA LEU A 191 -0.65 0.15 -0.51
C LEU A 191 -1.83 -0.62 -1.12
N LEU A 192 -3.05 -0.35 -0.67
CA LEU A 192 -4.24 -0.98 -1.24
C LEU A 192 -4.58 -0.33 -2.58
N PRO A 193 -5.13 -1.10 -3.54
CA PRO A 193 -5.82 -0.52 -4.68
C PRO A 193 -6.92 0.44 -4.20
N SER A 194 -6.97 1.64 -4.80
CA SER A 194 -7.84 2.73 -4.35
C SER A 194 -9.32 2.33 -4.24
N GLN A 195 -9.80 1.48 -5.15
CA GLN A 195 -11.19 1.00 -5.14
C GLN A 195 -11.47 0.02 -3.99
N ARG A 196 -10.50 -0.85 -3.65
CA ARG A 196 -10.63 -1.77 -2.50
C ARG A 196 -10.63 -1.01 -1.18
N LEU A 197 -9.72 -0.04 -1.04
CA LEU A 197 -9.67 0.81 0.16
C LEU A 197 -11.02 1.51 0.42
N LYS A 198 -11.61 2.10 -0.63
CA LYS A 198 -12.93 2.77 -0.53
C LYS A 198 -14.05 1.83 -0.09
N ILE A 199 -14.09 0.61 -0.65
CA ILE A 199 -15.13 -0.38 -0.29
C ILE A 199 -14.94 -0.85 1.16
N LEU A 200 -13.71 -1.18 1.57
CA LEU A 200 -13.44 -1.63 2.94
C LEU A 200 -13.71 -0.51 3.96
N GLN A 201 -13.36 0.74 3.62
CA GLN A 201 -13.69 1.90 4.44
C GLN A 201 -15.20 2.08 4.59
N TYR A 202 -15.95 2.04 3.49
CA TYR A 202 -17.42 2.15 3.53
C TYR A 202 -18.05 1.06 4.41
N LEU A 203 -17.65 -0.20 4.24
CA LEU A 203 -18.18 -1.30 5.05
C LEU A 203 -17.84 -1.15 6.54
N TRP A 204 -16.67 -0.61 6.85
CA TRP A 204 -16.27 -0.31 8.22
C TRP A 204 -17.11 0.82 8.83
N GLU A 205 -17.28 1.92 8.12
CA GLU A 205 -18.02 3.10 8.57
C GLU A 205 -19.52 2.83 8.78
N GLU A 206 -20.11 2.03 7.89
CA GLU A 206 -21.51 1.59 7.99
C GLU A 206 -21.72 0.47 9.02
N GLY A 207 -20.65 -0.01 9.67
CA GLY A 207 -20.75 -1.08 10.66
C GLY A 207 -21.27 -2.39 10.07
N VAL A 208 -20.89 -2.70 8.82
CA VAL A 208 -21.25 -3.95 8.11
C VAL A 208 -20.37 -5.10 8.60
N ILE A 209 -20.50 -5.37 9.89
CA ILE A 209 -19.76 -6.35 10.68
C ILE A 209 -20.76 -7.31 11.32
N THR A 210 -20.32 -8.54 11.58
CA THR A 210 -21.02 -9.59 12.34
C THR A 210 -22.45 -9.92 11.83
N THR A 211 -23.44 -9.11 12.19
CA THR A 211 -24.88 -9.29 11.93
C THR A 211 -25.44 -8.42 10.80
N THR A 212 -24.77 -7.32 10.45
CA THR A 212 -25.24 -6.39 9.42
C THR A 212 -24.72 -6.83 8.06
N TRP A 213 -25.60 -6.83 7.06
CA TRP A 213 -25.30 -7.26 5.71
C TRP A 213 -25.74 -6.19 4.71
N HIS A 214 -24.91 -5.85 3.74
CA HIS A 214 -25.26 -4.90 2.68
C HIS A 214 -25.32 -5.60 1.31
N LYS A 215 -26.30 -5.21 0.50
CA LYS A 215 -26.44 -5.63 -0.91
C LYS A 215 -25.30 -5.03 -1.73
N THR A 216 -24.89 -5.74 -2.78
CA THR A 216 -23.93 -5.19 -3.78
C THR A 216 -24.29 -3.79 -4.26
N LYS A 217 -25.60 -3.51 -4.45
CA LYS A 217 -26.08 -2.19 -4.90
C LYS A 217 -25.89 -1.11 -3.84
N GLU A 218 -26.17 -1.41 -2.58
CA GLU A 218 -26.00 -0.45 -1.47
C GLU A 218 -24.54 -0.06 -1.32
N VAL A 219 -23.63 -1.04 -1.37
CA VAL A 219 -22.18 -0.77 -1.39
C VAL A 219 -21.80 0.10 -2.58
N ALA A 220 -22.31 -0.21 -3.78
CA ALA A 220 -21.98 0.50 -5.00
C ALA A 220 -22.44 1.97 -4.98
N ASP A 221 -23.65 2.21 -4.49
CA ASP A 221 -24.21 3.55 -4.32
C ASP A 221 -23.41 4.33 -3.26
N GLY A 222 -23.03 3.69 -2.15
CA GLY A 222 -22.24 4.29 -1.08
C GLY A 222 -20.83 4.73 -1.50
N VAL A 223 -20.15 3.94 -2.35
CA VAL A 223 -18.82 4.29 -2.86
C VAL A 223 -18.84 5.04 -4.20
N ASN A 224 -20.03 5.32 -4.74
CA ASN A 224 -20.26 5.95 -6.03
C ASN A 224 -19.49 5.28 -7.20
N MET A 225 -19.70 3.98 -7.37
CA MET A 225 -19.10 3.19 -8.45
C MET A 225 -20.13 2.28 -9.14
N PRO A 226 -19.91 1.87 -10.41
CA PRO A 226 -20.81 0.92 -11.07
C PRO A 226 -20.94 -0.40 -10.30
N THR A 227 -22.17 -0.90 -10.18
CA THR A 227 -22.48 -2.14 -9.44
C THR A 227 -21.70 -3.35 -9.97
N THR A 228 -21.44 -3.43 -11.28
CA THR A 228 -20.65 -4.49 -11.89
C THR A 228 -19.19 -4.47 -11.41
N THR A 229 -18.59 -3.29 -11.31
CA THR A 229 -17.22 -3.10 -10.82
C THR A 229 -17.14 -3.47 -9.34
N VAL A 230 -18.07 -2.98 -8.54
CA VAL A 230 -18.13 -3.24 -7.09
C VAL A 230 -18.36 -4.73 -6.82
N LYS A 231 -19.22 -5.39 -7.60
CA LYS A 231 -19.43 -6.84 -7.51
C LYS A 231 -18.13 -7.62 -7.67
N LEU A 232 -17.34 -7.31 -8.71
CA LEU A 232 -16.06 -8.00 -8.95
C LEU A 232 -15.09 -7.79 -7.79
N ILE A 233 -15.01 -6.58 -7.25
CA ILE A 233 -14.13 -6.27 -6.12
C ILE A 233 -14.59 -6.96 -4.83
N LEU A 234 -15.89 -7.01 -4.57
CA LEU A 234 -16.45 -7.72 -3.41
C LEU A 234 -16.18 -9.23 -3.49
N GLU A 235 -16.34 -9.82 -4.69
CA GLU A 235 -15.96 -11.21 -4.94
C GLU A 235 -14.46 -11.44 -4.72
N ASP A 236 -13.60 -10.52 -5.18
CA ASP A 236 -12.16 -10.61 -4.96
C ASP A 236 -11.81 -10.54 -3.47
N LEU A 237 -12.43 -9.62 -2.73
CA LEU A 237 -12.23 -9.44 -1.29
C LEU A 237 -12.74 -10.65 -0.49
N MET A 238 -13.78 -11.33 -0.98
CA MET A 238 -14.24 -12.61 -0.44
C MET A 238 -13.25 -13.74 -0.70
N ILE A 239 -12.66 -13.81 -1.89
CA ILE A 239 -11.65 -14.83 -2.25
C ILE A 239 -10.42 -14.72 -1.35
N VAL A 240 -10.02 -13.51 -0.98
CA VAL A 240 -8.90 -13.26 -0.04
C VAL A 240 -9.34 -13.24 1.43
N GLU A 241 -10.52 -13.76 1.73
CA GLU A 241 -11.07 -14.00 3.08
C GLU A 241 -11.32 -12.72 3.91
N LEU A 242 -11.44 -11.56 3.26
CA LEU A 242 -11.78 -10.31 3.93
C LEU A 242 -13.29 -10.07 4.03
N LEU A 243 -14.10 -10.73 3.21
CA LEU A 243 -15.55 -10.60 3.20
C LEU A 243 -16.23 -11.96 3.24
N ASP A 244 -17.36 -12.02 3.94
CA ASP A 244 -18.31 -13.12 3.83
C ASP A 244 -19.43 -12.74 2.87
N ARG A 245 -19.98 -13.75 2.17
CA ARG A 245 -21.12 -13.60 1.25
C ARG A 245 -22.31 -14.43 1.72
N ASN A 246 -23.51 -13.86 1.64
CA ASN A 246 -24.77 -14.57 1.85
C ASN A 246 -25.78 -14.29 0.73
N ILE A 247 -26.81 -15.14 0.64
CA ILE A 247 -27.94 -15.04 -0.29
C ILE A 247 -29.23 -15.18 0.54
N GLU A 248 -30.15 -14.24 0.41
CA GLU A 248 -31.30 -14.08 1.34
C GLU A 248 -32.47 -15.06 1.08
N ASP A 249 -32.47 -15.88 0.00
CA ASP A 249 -33.60 -16.76 -0.35
C ASP A 249 -33.22 -18.19 -0.80
N GLU A 250 -34.23 -19.08 -0.79
CA GLU A 250 -34.20 -20.44 -1.35
C GLU A 250 -34.05 -20.47 -2.88
N ASP A 251 -34.49 -19.42 -3.59
CA ASP A 251 -34.39 -19.31 -5.06
C ASP A 251 -33.06 -18.64 -5.49
N LYS A 252 -31.98 -19.41 -5.32
CA LYS A 252 -30.57 -18.97 -5.33
C LYS A 252 -30.09 -18.27 -6.61
N GLU A 253 -30.82 -18.35 -7.72
CA GLU A 253 -30.36 -17.81 -9.02
C GLU A 253 -30.61 -16.31 -9.19
N ARG A 254 -31.60 -15.72 -8.51
CA ARG A 254 -31.98 -14.30 -8.72
C ARG A 254 -31.78 -13.40 -7.50
N SER A 255 -31.52 -13.97 -6.33
CA SER A 255 -31.40 -13.18 -5.11
C SER A 255 -30.09 -12.38 -5.06
N PRO A 256 -30.14 -11.16 -4.52
CA PRO A 256 -28.97 -10.29 -4.47
C PRO A 256 -27.91 -10.86 -3.53
N TYR A 257 -26.64 -10.69 -3.88
CA TYR A 257 -25.54 -10.99 -2.97
C TYR A 257 -25.47 -9.95 -1.85
N MET A 258 -25.37 -10.48 -0.64
CA MET A 258 -25.19 -9.76 0.60
C MET A 258 -23.76 -9.94 1.08
N TRP A 259 -23.16 -8.87 1.59
CA TRP A 259 -21.76 -8.85 2.00
C TRP A 259 -21.60 -8.30 3.40
N LYS A 260 -20.61 -8.82 4.13
CA LYS A 260 -20.13 -8.27 5.39
C LYS A 260 -18.62 -8.47 5.53
N LEU A 261 -17.98 -7.69 6.39
CA LEU A 261 -16.60 -7.96 6.81
C LEU A 261 -16.53 -9.33 7.51
N SER A 262 -15.52 -10.12 7.14
CA SER A 262 -15.22 -11.35 7.86
C SER A 262 -14.72 -11.03 9.28
N ASN A 263 -14.78 -12.01 10.20
CA ASN A 263 -14.26 -11.82 11.56
C ASN A 263 -12.76 -11.47 11.53
N THR A 264 -11.99 -12.16 10.68
CA THR A 264 -10.55 -11.89 10.48
C THR A 264 -10.30 -10.47 10.00
N ALA A 265 -11.07 -9.98 9.03
CA ALA A 265 -10.95 -8.61 8.56
C ALA A 265 -11.27 -7.61 9.67
N PHE A 266 -12.38 -7.82 10.39
CA PHE A 266 -12.79 -6.96 11.48
C PHE A 266 -11.73 -6.88 12.58
N ASP A 267 -11.21 -8.01 13.03
CA ASP A 267 -10.22 -8.07 14.10
C ASP A 267 -8.94 -7.31 13.72
N LEU A 268 -8.41 -7.57 12.52
CA LEU A 268 -7.19 -6.90 12.03
C LEU A 268 -7.41 -5.40 11.80
N MET A 269 -8.56 -4.99 11.23
CA MET A 269 -8.87 -3.58 11.03
C MET A 269 -9.03 -2.83 12.34
N LYS A 270 -9.67 -3.46 13.34
CA LYS A 270 -9.88 -2.91 14.66
C LYS A 270 -8.57 -2.79 15.42
N SER A 271 -7.77 -3.85 15.47
CA SER A 271 -6.53 -3.89 16.25
C SER A 271 -5.47 -2.96 15.67
N SER A 272 -5.37 -2.86 14.34
CA SER A 272 -4.49 -1.88 13.68
C SER A 272 -5.03 -0.45 13.66
N GLU A 273 -6.26 -0.22 14.14
CA GLU A 273 -6.93 1.08 14.02
C GLU A 273 -6.92 1.66 12.58
N VAL A 274 -6.85 0.80 11.55
CA VAL A 274 -6.51 1.21 10.18
C VAL A 274 -7.51 2.22 9.62
N PHE A 275 -8.77 2.23 10.06
CA PHE A 275 -9.78 3.19 9.60
C PHE A 275 -10.06 4.34 10.58
N LYS A 276 -9.35 4.39 11.71
CA LYS A 276 -9.46 5.51 12.66
C LYS A 276 -8.82 6.75 12.07
N VAL A 277 -9.58 7.85 12.05
CA VAL A 277 -9.14 9.16 11.54
C VAL A 277 -8.21 9.80 12.57
N SER A 278 -7.10 10.37 12.09
CA SER A 278 -6.18 11.19 12.87
C SER A 278 -6.30 12.65 12.48
N GLU A 279 -6.05 13.55 13.42
CA GLU A 279 -6.09 15.00 13.18
C GLU A 279 -4.94 15.47 12.27
N ASN A 280 -3.79 14.79 12.33
CA ASN A 280 -2.53 15.29 11.78
C ASN A 280 -2.13 14.62 10.46
N VAL A 281 -2.66 13.42 10.17
CA VAL A 281 -2.30 12.65 8.97
C VAL A 281 -3.55 12.46 8.11
N PRO A 282 -3.50 12.89 6.83
CA PRO A 282 -4.65 12.72 5.94
C PRO A 282 -4.97 11.24 5.76
N PHE A 283 -6.27 10.97 5.59
CA PHE A 283 -6.72 9.65 5.17
C PHE A 283 -6.26 9.32 3.75
#